data_AF-A0A7S2PXB9-F1
#
_entry.id   AF-A0A7S2PXB9-F1
#
_cell.length_a   1.000
_cell.length_b   1.000
_cell.length_c   1.000
_cell.angle_alpha   90.00
_cell.angle_beta   90.00
_cell.angle_gamma   90.00
#
_symmetry.space_group_name_H-M   'P 1'
#
loop_
_entity.id
_entity.type
_entity.pdbx_description
1 polymer ?
#
loop_
_entity_poly.entity_id
_entity_poly.type
_entity_poly.pdbx_seq_one_letter_code
_entity_poly.pdbx_strand_id
1 'polypeptide(L)'
;IESQISELQKERKDLASAGPRDKHFSQGALLAFIGTAFAIEGPLNTYARAGKLFPGPHLYAGAGLVVLWALAASMVPAMQKGNDAARTVHIGANLAGIGLFGWQVTSGIPILLKVVEFTKWP
;
A
#
# COMPACT_ATOMS: atom_id res chain seq x y z
N ILE A 1 -13.38 -27.77 -27.54
CA ILE A 1 -12.41 -28.21 -26.51
C ILE A 1 -10.97 -27.90 -26.96
N GLU A 2 -10.50 -28.40 -28.09
CA GLU A 2 -9.13 -28.12 -28.58
C GLU A 2 -8.84 -26.64 -28.83
N SER A 3 -9.78 -25.88 -29.40
CA SER A 3 -9.62 -24.42 -29.58
C SER A 3 -9.45 -23.69 -28.25
N GLN A 4 -10.26 -24.04 -27.25
CA GLN A 4 -10.20 -23.45 -25.91
C GLN A 4 -8.88 -23.78 -25.19
N ILE A 5 -8.37 -25.00 -25.35
CA ILE A 5 -7.05 -25.38 -24.81
C ILE A 5 -5.94 -24.54 -25.46
N SER A 6 -5.99 -24.38 -26.79
CA SER A 6 -5.03 -23.56 -27.54
C SER A 6 -5.08 -22.09 -27.12
N GLU A 7 -6.28 -21.53 -26.96
CA GLU A 7 -6.51 -20.17 -26.49
C GLU A 7 -5.93 -19.94 -25.09
N LEU A 8 -6.24 -20.83 -24.13
CA LEU A 8 -5.71 -20.74 -22.76
C LEU A 8 -4.19 -20.92 -22.69
N GLN A 9 -3.61 -21.78 -23.54
CA GLN A 9 -2.16 -21.94 -23.64
C GLN A 9 -1.49 -20.67 -24.18
N LYS A 10 -2.10 -20.04 -25.20
CA LYS A 10 -1.63 -18.76 -25.73
C LYS A 10 -1.72 -17.68 -24.66
N GLU A 11 -2.86 -17.55 -23.99
CA GLU A 11 -3.05 -16.58 -22.90
C GLU A 11 -2.02 -16.76 -21.78
N ARG A 12 -1.78 -18.00 -21.33
CA ARG A 12 -0.75 -18.30 -20.34
C ARG A 12 0.64 -17.85 -20.80
N LYS A 13 0.99 -18.09 -22.06
CA LYS A 13 2.28 -17.70 -22.64
C LYS A 13 2.40 -16.19 -22.74
N ASP A 14 1.35 -15.51 -23.19
CA ASP A 14 1.29 -14.06 -23.32
C ASP A 14 1.42 -13.40 -21.93
N LEU A 15 0.67 -13.87 -20.92
CA LEU A 15 0.77 -13.41 -19.53
C LEU A 15 2.14 -13.68 -18.91
N ALA A 16 2.71 -14.86 -19.14
CA ALA A 16 4.05 -15.18 -18.65
C ALA A 16 5.10 -14.23 -19.25
N SER A 17 4.99 -13.91 -20.54
CA SER A 17 5.89 -12.97 -21.22
C SER A 17 5.71 -11.52 -20.73
N ALA A 18 4.49 -11.13 -20.37
CA ALA A 18 4.18 -9.78 -19.90
C ALA A 18 4.67 -9.50 -18.45
N GLY A 19 4.98 -10.55 -17.68
CA GLY A 19 5.51 -10.47 -16.31
C GLY A 19 4.67 -9.64 -15.33
N PRO A 20 3.32 -9.72 -15.30
CA PRO A 20 2.49 -8.85 -14.46
C PRO A 20 2.77 -9.06 -12.96
N ARG A 21 3.12 -10.28 -12.56
CA ARG A 21 3.51 -10.61 -11.18
C ARG A 21 4.72 -9.81 -10.73
N ASP A 22 5.77 -9.78 -11.54
CA ASP A 22 7.04 -9.15 -11.18
C ASP A 22 6.90 -7.62 -11.20
N LYS A 23 6.10 -7.07 -12.13
CA LYS A 23 5.69 -5.65 -12.12
C LYS A 23 4.94 -5.29 -10.85
N HIS A 24 3.92 -6.08 -10.49
CA HIS A 24 3.14 -5.86 -9.26
C HIS A 24 4.03 -5.94 -8.01
N PHE A 25 4.94 -6.91 -7.94
CA PHE A 25 5.88 -7.02 -6.83
C PHE A 25 6.80 -5.80 -6.73
N SER A 26 7.40 -5.36 -7.85
CA SER A 26 8.28 -4.19 -7.86
C SER A 26 7.56 -2.92 -7.45
N GLN A 27 6.35 -2.70 -7.98
CA GLN A 27 5.53 -1.53 -7.63
C GLN A 27 5.08 -1.58 -6.17
N GLY A 28 4.64 -2.75 -5.69
CA GLY A 28 4.24 -2.96 -4.31
C GLY A 28 5.40 -2.78 -3.33
N ALA A 29 6.60 -3.27 -3.66
CA ALA A 29 7.80 -3.09 -2.84
C ALA A 29 8.20 -1.61 -2.75
N LEU A 30 8.15 -0.87 -3.87
CA LEU A 30 8.44 0.56 -3.89
C LEU A 30 7.41 1.35 -3.07
N LEU A 31 6.11 1.05 -3.26
CA LEU A 31 5.04 1.67 -2.50
C LEU A 31 5.20 1.41 -0.99
N ALA A 32 5.48 0.17 -0.60
CA ALA A 32 5.69 -0.20 0.80
C ALA A 32 6.87 0.57 1.40
N PHE A 33 8.01 0.63 0.71
CA PHE A 33 9.18 1.36 1.21
C PHE A 33 8.90 2.85 1.37
N ILE A 34 8.47 3.52 0.29
CA ILE A 34 8.24 4.97 0.28
C ILE A 34 7.11 5.33 1.24
N GLY A 35 5.99 4.61 1.16
CA GLY A 35 4.82 4.86 1.99
C GLY A 35 5.11 4.67 3.49
N THR A 36 5.83 3.60 3.86
CA THR A 36 6.24 3.39 5.26
C THR A 36 7.21 4.46 5.72
N ALA A 37 8.17 4.89 4.89
CA ALA A 37 9.08 5.96 5.24
C ALA A 37 8.32 7.26 5.59
N PHE A 38 7.36 7.68 4.76
CA PHE A 38 6.53 8.86 5.05
C PHE A 38 5.60 8.67 6.25
N ALA A 39 5.02 7.48 6.42
CA ALA A 39 4.17 7.18 7.58
C ALA A 39 4.93 7.24 8.91
N ILE A 40 6.25 7.07 8.89
CA ILE A 40 7.14 7.22 10.05
C ILE A 40 7.68 8.65 10.17
N GLU A 41 8.12 9.26 9.08
CA GLU A 41 8.67 10.62 9.04
C GLU A 41 7.67 11.64 9.59
N GLY A 42 6.42 11.62 9.14
CA GLY A 42 5.42 12.63 9.54
C GLY A 42 5.20 12.70 11.06
N PRO A 43 4.93 11.58 11.75
CA PRO A 43 4.84 11.54 13.21
C PRO A 43 6.15 11.91 13.91
N LEU A 44 7.30 11.46 13.42
CA LEU A 44 8.60 11.81 14.02
C LEU A 44 8.89 13.31 13.92
N ASN A 45 8.68 13.92 12.75
CA ASN A 45 8.81 15.35 12.54
C ASN A 45 7.84 16.14 13.45
N THR A 46 6.60 15.67 13.56
CA THR A 46 5.62 16.25 14.49
C THR A 46 6.11 16.22 15.93
N TYR A 47 6.60 15.07 16.39
CA TYR A 47 7.12 14.92 17.75
C TYR A 47 8.36 15.79 17.98
N ALA A 48 9.31 15.81 17.05
CA ALA A 48 10.53 16.62 17.15
C ALA A 48 10.23 18.12 17.28
N ARG A 49 9.17 18.62 16.60
CA ARG A 49 8.79 20.04 16.63
C ARG A 49 7.87 20.42 17.79
N ALA A 50 6.95 19.54 18.18
CA ALA A 50 5.87 19.85 19.12
C ALA A 50 6.02 19.17 20.50
N GLY A 51 6.98 18.25 20.65
CA GLY A 51 7.17 17.45 21.86
C GLY A 51 6.06 16.43 22.13
N LYS A 52 5.11 16.28 21.20
CA LYS A 52 3.97 15.36 21.30
C LYS A 52 3.43 15.03 19.91
N LEU A 53 2.69 13.93 19.81
CA LEU A 53 1.87 13.62 18.64
C LEU A 53 0.50 14.28 18.78
N PHE A 54 -0.15 14.51 17.64
CA PHE A 54 -1.55 14.95 17.57
C PHE A 54 -2.38 13.77 17.07
N PRO A 55 -3.01 12.98 17.96
CA PRO A 55 -3.77 11.82 17.54
C PRO A 55 -5.01 12.24 16.77
N GLY A 56 -5.28 11.58 15.65
CA GLY A 56 -6.39 11.93 14.78
C GLY A 56 -6.55 10.96 13.61
N PRO A 57 -7.63 11.11 12.82
CA PRO A 57 -7.99 10.16 11.77
C PRO A 57 -6.86 9.88 10.78
N HIS A 58 -6.14 10.92 10.36
CA HIS A 58 -5.01 10.80 9.44
C HIS A 58 -3.88 9.92 10.01
N LEU A 59 -3.46 10.20 11.24
CA LEU A 59 -2.40 9.43 11.93
C LEU A 59 -2.79 7.96 12.07
N TYR A 60 -4.01 7.70 12.55
CA TYR A 60 -4.49 6.33 12.76
C TYR A 60 -4.69 5.57 11.44
N ALA A 61 -5.22 6.22 10.41
CA ALA A 61 -5.36 5.63 9.08
C ALA A 61 -4.00 5.30 8.46
N GLY A 62 -3.00 6.19 8.63
CA GLY A 62 -1.62 5.94 8.16
C GLY A 62 -0.98 4.75 8.87
N ALA A 63 -1.10 4.67 10.20
CA ALA A 63 -0.60 3.54 10.97
C ALA A 63 -1.28 2.22 10.57
N GLY A 64 -2.61 2.24 10.43
CA GLY A 64 -3.38 1.08 9.96
C GLY A 64 -2.99 0.64 8.54
N LEU A 65 -2.73 1.58 7.64
CA LEU A 65 -2.31 1.29 6.27
C LEU A 65 -0.97 0.55 6.22
N VAL A 66 0.01 0.93 7.05
CA VAL A 66 1.29 0.22 7.16
C VAL A 66 1.08 -1.23 7.63
N VAL A 67 0.18 -1.45 8.59
CA VAL A 67 -0.18 -2.81 9.04
C VAL A 67 -0.84 -3.62 7.92
N LEU A 68 -1.73 -3.01 7.13
CA LEU A 68 -2.36 -3.69 5.99
C LEU A 68 -1.36 -4.07 4.90
N TRP A 69 -0.37 -3.21 4.61
CA TRP A 69 0.72 -3.55 3.70
C TRP A 69 1.58 -4.69 4.22
N ALA A 70 1.93 -4.68 5.51
CA ALA A 70 2.67 -5.78 6.12
C ALA A 70 1.89 -7.10 6.07
N LEU A 71 0.59 -7.06 6.37
CA LEU A 71 -0.31 -8.21 6.25
C LEU A 71 -0.32 -8.73 4.81
N ALA A 72 -0.57 -7.86 3.83
CA ALA A 72 -0.57 -8.23 2.41
C ALA A 72 0.75 -8.85 1.98
N ALA A 73 1.90 -8.26 2.35
CA ALA A 73 3.22 -8.78 2.03
C ALA A 73 3.47 -10.16 2.67
N SER A 74 3.05 -10.36 3.91
CA SER A 74 3.22 -11.65 4.63
C SER A 74 2.45 -12.82 4.00
N MET A 75 1.38 -12.55 3.25
CA MET A 75 0.60 -13.58 2.56
C MET A 75 1.26 -14.09 1.27
N VAL A 76 2.24 -13.36 0.72
CA VAL A 76 2.87 -13.68 -0.57
C VAL A 76 3.46 -15.09 -0.63
N PRO A 77 4.24 -15.58 0.36
CA PRO A 77 4.83 -16.92 0.28
C PRO A 77 3.80 -18.06 0.21
N ALA A 78 2.68 -17.92 0.92
CA ALA A 78 1.60 -18.91 0.88
C ALA A 78 0.78 -18.81 -0.41
N MET A 79 0.47 -17.58 -0.85
CA MET A 79 -0.25 -17.33 -2.10
C MET A 79 0.51 -17.86 -3.32
N GLN A 80 1.83 -17.70 -3.37
CA GLN A 80 2.68 -18.22 -4.45
C GLN A 80 2.67 -19.75 -4.53
N LYS A 81 2.37 -20.44 -3.42
CA LYS A 81 2.21 -21.90 -3.35
C LYS A 81 0.79 -22.36 -3.67
N GLY A 82 -0.09 -21.47 -4.14
CA GLY A 82 -1.46 -21.80 -4.53
C GLY A 82 -2.47 -21.74 -3.39
N ASN A 83 -2.15 -21.14 -2.24
CA ASN A 83 -3.12 -20.96 -1.16
C ASN A 83 -4.11 -19.82 -1.49
N ASP A 84 -5.37 -20.19 -1.77
CA ASP A 84 -6.42 -19.24 -2.14
C ASP A 84 -6.92 -18.37 -0.97
N ALA A 85 -6.86 -18.87 0.27
CA ALA A 85 -7.17 -18.05 1.44
C ALA A 85 -6.13 -16.93 1.61
N ALA A 86 -4.83 -17.24 1.47
CA ALA A 86 -3.76 -16.25 1.50
C ALA A 86 -3.90 -15.24 0.36
N ARG A 87 -4.28 -15.69 -0.85
CA ARG A 87 -4.60 -14.80 -1.97
C ARG A 87 -5.74 -13.85 -1.64
N THR A 88 -6.82 -14.37 -1.08
CA THR A 88 -8.02 -13.59 -0.72
C THR A 88 -7.68 -12.55 0.36
N VAL A 89 -6.90 -12.93 1.38
CA VAL A 89 -6.43 -12.00 2.42
C VAL A 89 -5.52 -10.93 1.82
N HIS A 90 -4.59 -11.29 0.93
CA HIS A 90 -3.73 -10.33 0.24
C HIS A 90 -4.54 -9.29 -0.54
N ILE A 91 -5.52 -9.74 -1.33
CA ILE A 91 -6.39 -8.85 -2.12
C ILE A 91 -7.24 -7.97 -1.18
N GLY A 92 -7.87 -8.57 -0.17
CA GLY A 92 -8.71 -7.85 0.79
C GLY A 92 -7.94 -6.78 1.57
N ALA A 93 -6.73 -7.10 2.03
CA ALA A 93 -5.87 -6.15 2.73
C ALA A 93 -5.47 -4.96 1.82
N ASN A 94 -5.16 -5.22 0.54
CA ASN A 94 -4.86 -4.15 -0.41
C ASN A 94 -6.08 -3.29 -0.75
N LEU A 95 -7.27 -3.89 -0.92
CA LEU A 95 -8.50 -3.14 -1.17
C LEU A 95 -8.87 -2.25 0.02
N ALA A 96 -8.80 -2.78 1.24
CA ALA A 96 -8.96 -1.98 2.45
C ALA A 96 -7.90 -0.87 2.53
N GLY A 97 -6.65 -1.18 2.17
CA GLY A 97 -5.55 -0.22 2.11
C GLY A 97 -5.80 0.91 1.13
N ILE A 98 -6.31 0.61 -0.07
CA ILE A 98 -6.69 1.63 -1.07
C ILE A 98 -7.81 2.53 -0.52
N GLY A 99 -8.80 1.95 0.17
CA GLY A 99 -9.86 2.71 0.84
C GLY A 99 -9.30 3.66 1.90
N LEU A 100 -8.41 3.16 2.77
CA LEU A 100 -7.74 4.00 3.77
C LEU A 100 -6.87 5.08 3.12
N PHE A 101 -6.15 4.76 2.05
CA PHE A 101 -5.32 5.72 1.32
C PHE A 101 -6.17 6.84 0.69
N GLY A 102 -7.33 6.50 0.11
CA GLY A 102 -8.28 7.48 -0.40
C GLY A 102 -8.78 8.44 0.70
N TRP A 103 -9.10 7.93 1.89
CA TRP A 103 -9.48 8.76 3.03
C TRP A 103 -8.31 9.58 3.60
N GLN A 104 -7.09 9.06 3.48
CA GLN A 104 -5.86 9.73 3.85
C GLN A 104 -5.69 11.06 3.11
N VAL A 105 -6.07 11.13 1.83
CA VAL A 105 -6.05 12.37 1.03
C VAL A 105 -6.93 13.45 1.66
N THR A 106 -8.18 13.15 2.00
CA THR A 106 -9.11 14.16 2.54
C THR A 106 -8.77 14.56 3.97
N SER A 107 -8.29 13.62 4.79
CA SER A 107 -7.83 13.92 6.16
C SER A 107 -6.47 14.62 6.22
N GLY A 108 -5.64 14.48 5.18
CA GLY A 108 -4.29 15.04 5.10
C GLY A 108 -4.23 16.47 4.57
N ILE A 109 -5.12 16.87 3.66
CA ILE A 109 -5.14 18.24 3.09
C ILE A 109 -5.14 19.32 4.19
N PRO A 110 -6.00 19.27 5.22
CA PRO A 110 -5.99 20.28 6.29
C PRO A 110 -4.68 20.30 7.09
N ILE A 111 -4.00 19.16 7.23
CA ILE A 111 -2.71 19.06 7.93
C ILE A 111 -1.62 19.71 7.09
N LEU A 112 -1.58 19.39 5.79
CA LEU A 112 -0.64 20.01 4.84
C LEU A 112 -0.81 21.53 4.83
N LEU A 113 -2.04 22.05 4.77
CA LEU A 113 -2.30 23.49 4.79
C LEU A 113 -1.79 24.15 6.07
N LYS A 114 -1.96 23.51 7.23
CA LYS A 114 -1.39 24.00 8.50
C LYS A 114 0.14 23.99 8.49
N VAL A 115 0.76 22.97 7.91
CA VAL A 115 2.22 22.93 7.76
C VAL A 115 2.68 24.10 6.89
N VAL A 116 2.03 24.37 5.76
CA VAL A 116 2.35 25.52 4.90
C VAL A 116 2.16 26.84 5.63
N GLU A 117 1.06 27.01 6.37
CA GLU A 117 0.73 28.21 7.13
C GLU A 117 1.76 28.51 8.24
N PHE A 118 2.19 27.49 8.99
CA PHE A 118 3.04 27.67 10.17
C PHE A 118 4.53 27.44 9.92
N THR A 119 4.93 26.95 8.75
CA THR A 119 6.35 26.75 8.42
C THR A 119 6.97 28.05 7.94
N LYS A 120 8.03 28.49 8.64
CA LYS A 120 8.91 29.55 8.12
C LYS A 120 9.92 28.91 7.18
N TRP A 121 9.75 29.16 5.90
CA TRP A 121 10.67 28.70 4.87
C TRP A 121 11.94 29.57 4.87
N PRO A 122 13.13 29.00 4.61
CA PRO A 122 14.38 29.75 4.45
C PRO A 122 14.33 30.72 3.26
#